data_AF-A0A6P8LLW2-F1
#
_entry.id   AF-A0A6P8LLW2-F1
#
_cell.length_a   1.000
_cell.length_b   1.000
_cell.length_c   1.000
_cell.angle_alpha   90.00
_cell.angle_beta   90.00
_cell.angle_gamma   90.00
#
_symmetry.space_group_name_H-M   'P 1'
#
loop_
_entity.id
_entity.type
_entity.pdbx_description
1 polymer ?
#
loop_
_entity_poly.entity_id
_entity_poly.type
_entity_poly.pdbx_seq_one_letter_code
_entity_poly.pdbx_strand_id
1 'polypeptide(L)'
;MQLGFTFGGRNFHNVSLGQGQEPIAEEAIELSANEGHWVILQNVHLVRKWLPTLEKKMEQCSENPHDDYRLFISAEPSPDPHESIIPQVINNCII
;
A
#
# COMPACT_ATOMS: atom_id res chain seq x y z
N MET A 1 -24.02 -3.96 -2.60
CA MET A 1 -22.76 -3.18 -2.71
C MET A 1 -22.09 -3.60 -4.01
N GLN A 2 -22.16 -2.76 -5.03
CA GLN A 2 -21.43 -2.97 -6.28
C GLN A 2 -20.05 -2.35 -6.05
N LEU A 3 -19.00 -3.17 -5.96
CA LEU A 3 -17.63 -2.64 -5.90
C LEU A 3 -17.38 -1.92 -7.23
N GLY A 4 -17.05 -0.62 -7.17
CA GLY A 4 -16.77 0.23 -8.32
C GLY A 4 -15.41 -0.03 -8.99
N PHE A 5 -15.05 -1.30 -9.22
CA PHE A 5 -13.83 -1.62 -9.97
C PHE A 5 -14.15 -1.65 -11.46
N THR A 6 -13.38 -0.91 -12.27
CA THR A 6 -13.44 -1.03 -13.73
C THR A 6 -12.04 -1.31 -14.25
N PHE A 7 -11.78 -2.57 -14.63
CA PHE A 7 -10.52 -2.94 -15.29
C PHE A 7 -10.29 -2.12 -16.58
N GLY A 8 -11.37 -1.67 -17.23
CA GLY A 8 -11.32 -0.76 -18.39
C GLY A 8 -11.01 0.71 -18.08
N GLY A 9 -11.07 1.14 -16.81
CA GLY A 9 -10.88 2.54 -16.40
C GLY A 9 -9.46 2.92 -15.98
N ARG A 10 -8.54 1.95 -15.84
CA ARG A 10 -7.18 2.13 -15.28
C ARG A 10 -7.17 2.71 -13.85
N ASN A 11 -8.22 2.48 -13.06
CA ASN A 11 -8.33 2.96 -11.69
C ASN A 11 -7.80 1.96 -10.64
N PHE A 12 -6.91 1.05 -11.06
CA PHE A 12 -6.37 -0.02 -10.23
C PHE A 12 -4.86 -0.16 -10.47
N HIS A 13 -4.10 -0.12 -9.38
CA HIS A 13 -2.65 -0.21 -9.35
C HIS A 13 -2.23 -1.42 -8.52
N ASN A 14 -1.48 -2.34 -9.11
CA ASN A 14 -0.90 -3.48 -8.41
C ASN A 14 0.61 -3.41 -8.50
N VAL A 15 1.26 -3.21 -7.36
CA VAL A 15 2.71 -3.04 -7.25
C VAL A 15 3.29 -4.14 -6.36
N SER A 16 4.08 -5.02 -6.95
CA SER A 16 4.89 -5.99 -6.21
C SER A 16 6.20 -5.35 -5.77
N LEU A 17 6.38 -5.16 -4.47
CA LEU A 17 7.58 -4.53 -3.93
C LEU A 17 8.78 -5.46 -3.97
N GLY A 18 9.90 -4.88 -4.39
CA GLY A 18 11.23 -5.44 -4.45
C GLY A 18 12.22 -4.28 -4.57
N GLN A 19 13.50 -4.57 -4.76
CA GLN A 19 14.51 -3.52 -4.85
C GLN A 19 14.19 -2.53 -5.99
N GLY A 20 14.03 -1.25 -5.66
CA GLY A 20 13.81 -0.17 -6.63
C GLY A 20 12.35 0.03 -7.05
N GLN A 21 11.39 -0.68 -6.44
CA GLN A 21 9.95 -0.51 -6.70
C GLN A 21 9.29 0.51 -5.77
N GLU A 22 10.01 0.98 -4.75
CA GLU A 22 9.53 1.93 -3.76
C GLU A 22 8.97 3.23 -4.40
N PRO A 23 9.66 3.87 -5.38
CA PRO A 23 9.13 5.10 -5.99
C PRO A 23 7.83 4.88 -6.77
N ILE A 24 7.67 3.71 -7.39
CA ILE A 24 6.46 3.36 -8.16
C ILE A 24 5.28 3.17 -7.21
N ALA A 25 5.52 2.58 -6.04
CA ALA A 25 4.50 2.46 -5.00
C ALA A 25 4.09 3.82 -4.43
N GLU A 26 5.03 4.74 -4.22
CA GLU A 26 4.73 6.11 -3.76
C GLU A 26 3.85 6.85 -4.78
N GLU A 27 4.20 6.82 -6.07
CA GLU A 27 3.42 7.45 -7.13
C GLU A 27 2.01 6.85 -7.23
N ALA A 28 1.89 5.52 -7.15
CA ALA A 28 0.60 4.84 -7.17
C ALA A 28 -0.28 5.25 -5.99
N ILE A 29 0.27 5.37 -4.79
CA ILE A 29 -0.46 5.83 -3.59
C ILE A 29 -0.96 7.27 -3.78
N GLU A 30 -0.08 8.19 -4.19
CA GLU A 30 -0.45 9.59 -4.36
C GLU A 30 -1.51 9.79 -5.44
N LEU A 31 -1.33 9.16 -6.60
CA LEU A 31 -2.32 9.22 -7.68
C LEU A 31 -3.66 8.67 -7.21
N SER A 32 -3.64 7.55 -6.50
CA SER A 32 -4.86 6.88 -6.06
C SER A 32 -5.60 7.63 -4.96
N ALA A 33 -4.87 8.26 -4.05
CA ALA A 33 -5.45 9.11 -3.02
C ALA A 33 -6.16 10.32 -3.62
N ASN A 34 -5.66 10.87 -4.74
CA ASN A 34 -6.25 12.02 -5.42
C ASN A 34 -7.40 11.64 -6.37
N GLU A 35 -7.29 10.53 -7.11
CA GLU A 35 -8.23 10.16 -8.18
C GLU A 35 -9.25 9.09 -7.76
N GLY A 36 -9.16 8.54 -6.54
CA GLY A 36 -10.07 7.51 -6.06
C GLY A 36 -9.77 6.12 -6.59
N HIS A 37 -8.51 5.84 -6.87
CA HIS A 37 -8.07 4.55 -7.39
C HIS A 37 -7.78 3.57 -6.26
N TRP A 38 -7.60 2.31 -6.64
CA TRP A 38 -7.31 1.23 -5.72
C TRP A 38 -5.87 0.78 -5.90
N VAL A 39 -5.12 0.68 -4.80
CA VAL A 39 -3.73 0.24 -4.79
C VAL A 39 -3.60 -1.06 -4.02
N ILE A 40 -2.90 -2.03 -4.59
CA ILE A 40 -2.41 -3.21 -3.87
C ILE A 40 -0.88 -3.16 -3.87
N LEU A 41 -0.30 -3.10 -2.68
CA LEU A 41 1.15 -3.25 -2.46
C LEU A 41 1.42 -4.68 -1.98
N GLN A 42 2.17 -5.45 -2.77
CA GLN A 42 2.54 -6.82 -2.42
C GLN A 42 3.98 -6.89 -1.93
N ASN A 43 4.29 -7.89 -1.12
CA ASN A 43 5.64 -8.21 -0.64
C ASN A 43 6.35 -7.08 0.12
N VAL A 44 5.62 -6.28 0.90
CA VAL A 44 6.20 -5.11 1.60
C VAL A 44 7.33 -5.48 2.59
N HIS A 45 7.33 -6.72 3.05
CA HIS A 45 8.37 -7.31 3.89
C HIS A 45 9.76 -7.36 3.21
N LEU A 46 9.84 -7.28 1.88
CA LEU A 46 11.09 -7.23 1.13
C LEU A 46 11.78 -5.86 1.21
N VAL A 47 11.02 -4.79 1.48
CA VAL A 47 11.49 -3.39 1.52
C VAL A 47 11.43 -2.80 2.93
N ARG A 48 11.90 -3.56 3.93
CA ARG A 48 11.83 -3.19 5.37
C ARG A 48 12.31 -1.77 5.68
N LYS A 49 13.40 -1.34 5.06
CA LYS A 49 13.99 0.00 5.27
C LYS A 49 13.10 1.14 4.78
N TRP A 50 12.17 0.85 3.87
CA TRP A 50 11.25 1.81 3.30
C TRP A 50 9.90 1.86 4.04
N LEU A 51 9.59 0.89 4.91
CA LEU A 51 8.33 0.87 5.66
C LEU A 51 8.04 2.18 6.43
N PRO A 52 9.01 2.84 7.11
CA PRO A 52 8.76 4.13 7.76
C PRO A 52 8.42 5.27 6.78
N THR A 53 8.89 5.18 5.53
CA THR A 53 8.54 6.14 4.47
C THR A 53 7.13 5.87 3.97
N LEU A 54 6.78 4.60 3.76
CA LEU A 54 5.43 4.17 3.41
C LEU A 54 4.40 4.64 4.45
N GLU A 55 4.66 4.46 5.74
CA GLU A 55 3.76 4.91 6.81
C GLU A 55 3.49 6.42 6.75
N LYS A 56 4.54 7.24 6.62
CA LYS A 56 4.40 8.69 6.47
C LYS A 56 3.57 9.06 5.25
N LYS A 57 3.75 8.33 4.14
CA LYS A 57 2.98 8.56 2.91
C LYS A 57 1.50 8.21 3.13
N MET A 58 1.21 7.09 3.78
CA MET A 58 -0.15 6.69 4.13
C MET A 58 -0.83 7.72 5.03
N GLU A 59 -0.13 8.22 6.05
CA GLU A 59 -0.61 9.29 6.93
C GLU A 59 -0.93 10.56 6.15
N GLN A 60 -0.02 11.02 5.28
CA GLN A 60 -0.23 12.19 4.42
C GLN A 60 -1.45 12.03 3.51
N CYS A 61 -1.60 10.86 2.89
CA CYS A 61 -2.73 10.57 2.01
C CYS A 61 -4.05 10.34 2.76
N SER A 62 -4.02 10.19 4.09
CA SER A 62 -5.22 9.97 4.92
C SER A 62 -5.90 11.26 5.38
N GLU A 63 -5.28 12.42 5.21
CA GLU A 63 -5.82 13.71 5.68
C GLU A 63 -7.06 14.16 4.90
N ASN A 64 -7.06 13.96 3.57
CA ASN A 64 -8.21 14.25 2.70
C ASN A 64 -8.21 13.34 1.46
N PRO A 65 -8.41 12.02 1.62
CA PRO A 65 -8.43 11.09 0.50
C PRO A 65 -9.71 11.22 -0.31
N HIS A 66 -9.65 10.84 -1.58
CA HIS A 66 -10.83 10.62 -2.40
C HIS A 66 -11.71 9.50 -1.80
N ASP A 67 -13.04 9.64 -1.86
CA ASP A 67 -14.00 8.71 -1.21
C ASP A 67 -13.86 7.24 -1.69
N ASP A 68 -13.47 7.06 -2.95
CA ASP A 68 -13.21 5.76 -3.58
C ASP A 68 -11.79 5.21 -3.38
N TYR A 69 -10.86 5.98 -2.78
CA TYR A 69 -9.48 5.53 -2.57
C TYR A 69 -9.42 4.31 -1.65
N ARG A 70 -8.73 3.26 -2.10
CA ARG A 70 -8.48 2.05 -1.29
C ARG A 70 -7.01 1.67 -1.40
N LEU A 71 -6.38 1.37 -0.26
CA LEU A 71 -5.02 0.85 -0.19
C LEU A 71 -5.01 -0.49 0.53
N PHE A 72 -4.41 -1.48 -0.11
CA PHE A 72 -4.28 -2.85 0.34
C PHE A 72 -2.81 -3.24 0.42
N ILE A 73 -2.41 -3.95 1.46
CA ILE A 73 -1.01 -4.29 1.72
C ILE A 73 -0.89 -5.78 1.99
N SER A 74 0.04 -6.45 1.33
CA SER A 74 0.37 -7.86 1.53
C SER A 74 1.80 -7.98 2.03
N ALA A 75 1.99 -8.76 3.09
CA ALA A 75 3.28 -8.97 3.73
C ALA A 75 3.38 -10.41 4.26
N GLU A 76 4.56 -11.02 4.20
CA GLU A 76 4.81 -12.29 4.88
C GLU A 76 5.31 -12.02 6.31
N PRO A 77 4.88 -12.83 7.30
CA PRO A 77 5.36 -12.72 8.66
C PRO A 77 6.85 -13.05 8.74
N SER A 78 7.52 -12.48 9.74
CA SER A 78 8.91 -12.84 10.03
C SER A 78 9.03 -14.33 10.35
N PRO A 79 10.06 -15.02 9.83
CA PRO A 79 10.39 -16.37 10.29
C PRO A 79 10.84 -16.39 11.76
N ASP A 80 11.23 -15.24 12.32
CA ASP A 80 11.52 -15.09 13.75
C ASP A 80 10.30 -14.49 14.48
N PRO A 81 9.65 -15.24 15.40
CA PRO A 81 8.48 -14.78 16.15
C PRO A 81 8.81 -13.66 17.15
N HIS A 82 10.08 -13.37 17.40
CA HIS A 82 10.53 -12.28 18.28
C HIS A 82 10.92 -11.00 17.53
N GLU A 83 11.08 -11.06 16.20
CA GLU A 83 11.32 -9.88 15.37
C GLU A 83 10.09 -9.55 14.51
N SER A 84 9.30 -8.55 14.93
CA SER A 84 8.30 -7.98 14.03
C SER A 84 9.00 -7.09 13.01
N ILE A 85 9.07 -7.57 11.78
CA ILE A 85 9.60 -6.85 10.62
C ILE A 85 8.69 -5.69 10.23
N ILE A 86 7.40 -5.91 10.41
CA ILE A 86 6.35 -5.04 9.96
C ILE A 86 5.96 -4.16 11.15
N PRO A 87 6.01 -2.83 11.02
CA PRO A 87 5.49 -1.93 12.02
C PRO A 87 4.05 -2.30 12.41
N GLN A 88 3.71 -2.15 13.70
CA GLN A 88 2.38 -2.50 14.22
C GLN A 88 1.23 -1.81 13.48
N VAL A 89 1.45 -0.62 12.94
CA VAL A 89 0.45 0.16 12.18
C VAL A 89 0.02 -0.57 10.90
N ILE A 90 0.94 -1.28 10.24
CA ILE A 90 0.68 -2.00 8.99
C ILE A 90 0.09 -3.40 9.27
N ASN A 91 0.25 -3.93 10.48
CA ASN A 91 -0.20 -5.29 10.82
C ASN A 91 -1.72 -5.48 10.66
N ASN A 92 -2.52 -4.42 10.83
CA ASN A 92 -3.98 -4.47 10.64
C ASN A 92 -4.41 -4.28 9.17
N CYS A 93 -3.47 -3.97 8.27
CA CYS A 93 -3.71 -3.76 6.85
C CYS A 93 -3.30 -4.97 5.98
N ILE A 94 -2.79 -6.03 6.61
CA ILE A 94 -2.48 -7.30 5.94
C ILE A 94 -3.80 -8.06 5.72
N ILE A 95 -4.19 -8.21 4.46
CA ILE A 95 -5.29 -9.07 4.00
C ILE A 95 -4.77 -10.32 3.29
#